data_AF-A0A497G224-F1
#
_entry.id   AF-A0A497G224-F1
#
_cell.length_a   1.000
_cell.length_b   1.000
_cell.length_c   1.000
_cell.angle_alpha   90.00
_cell.angle_beta   90.00
_cell.angle_gamma   90.00
#
_symmetry.space_group_name_H-M   'P 1'
#
loop_
_entity.id
_entity.type
_entity.pdbx_description
1 polymer ?
#
loop_
_entity_poly.entity_id
_entity_poly.type
_entity_poly.pdbx_seq_one_letter_code
_entity_poly.pdbx_strand_id
1 'polypeptide(L)'
;MDGKLISTIGVEQNYEILCFTKDRDQAHGQAESLLNKYSPSAIVFIEKVGANIKGEYHTMKGLNVSKNHAKIDILALKAIERSIAVIGIGDGGNEVGMGVLEDVVRRKVPYGNECTCPCKGGIACHTPCSSLIVSTTSNWGTYILIAGLSIIAKKVSTTLT
;
A
#
# COMPACT_ATOMS: atom_id res chain seq x y z
N MET A 1 17.58 21.43 -22.58
CA MET A 1 17.14 21.57 -21.18
C MET A 1 17.58 20.31 -20.48
N ASP A 2 18.78 20.36 -19.89
CA ASP A 2 19.37 19.22 -19.23
C ASP A 2 18.68 19.04 -17.88
N GLY A 3 17.75 18.09 -17.83
CA GLY A 3 17.07 17.66 -16.62
C GLY A 3 18.05 16.93 -15.71
N LYS A 4 18.95 17.68 -15.06
CA LYS A 4 19.73 17.16 -13.94
C LYS A 4 18.73 16.92 -12.81
N LEU A 5 18.31 15.65 -12.67
CA LEU A 5 17.57 15.17 -11.52
C LEU A 5 18.35 15.61 -10.28
N ILE A 6 17.70 16.38 -9.40
CA ILE A 6 18.30 16.89 -8.18
C ILE A 6 18.89 15.68 -7.43
N SER A 7 20.23 15.65 -7.30
CA SER A 7 20.94 14.66 -6.50
C SER A 7 20.69 14.97 -5.02
N THR A 8 19.47 14.68 -4.56
CA THR A 8 19.11 14.84 -3.15
C THR A 8 19.60 13.59 -2.43
N ILE A 9 20.57 13.80 -1.53
CA ILE A 9 21.12 12.83 -0.57
C ILE A 9 22.02 11.78 -1.24
N GLY A 10 23.28 11.68 -0.79
CA GLY A 10 24.27 10.68 -1.23
C GLY A 10 23.88 9.23 -0.88
N VAL A 11 22.81 8.75 -1.51
CA VAL A 11 22.38 7.35 -1.55
C VAL A 11 22.56 6.92 -2.99
N GLU A 12 23.33 5.84 -3.22
CA GLU A 12 23.29 5.18 -4.52
C GLU A 12 21.85 4.76 -4.80
N GLN A 13 21.27 5.29 -5.88
CA GLN A 13 19.90 4.97 -6.25
C GLN A 13 19.86 3.58 -6.91
N ASN A 14 19.84 2.55 -6.07
CA ASN A 14 19.58 1.17 -6.49
C ASN A 14 18.07 0.93 -6.43
N TYR A 15 17.37 1.09 -7.56
CA TYR A 15 15.96 0.74 -7.70
C TYR A 15 15.76 -0.29 -8.80
N GLU A 16 14.75 -1.14 -8.62
CA GLU A 16 14.31 -2.11 -9.61
C GLU A 16 12.80 -1.95 -9.81
N ILE A 17 12.35 -1.96 -11.05
CA ILE A 17 10.92 -1.91 -11.39
C ILE A 17 10.45 -3.34 -11.62
N LEU A 18 9.52 -3.79 -10.78
CA LEU A 18 9.00 -5.15 -10.79
C LEU A 18 7.52 -5.17 -11.09
N CYS A 19 7.09 -6.12 -11.93
CA CYS A 19 5.69 -6.44 -12.11
C CYS A 19 5.23 -7.42 -11.03
N PHE A 20 3.98 -7.29 -10.57
CA PHE A 20 3.35 -8.25 -9.68
C PHE A 20 2.07 -8.82 -10.30
N THR A 21 1.84 -10.11 -10.10
CA THR A 21 0.78 -10.84 -10.78
C THR A 21 -0.62 -10.41 -10.37
N LYS A 22 -1.56 -10.52 -11.32
CA LYS A 22 -3.00 -10.35 -11.09
C LYS A 22 -3.69 -11.67 -10.73
N ASP A 23 -2.98 -12.79 -10.89
CA ASP A 23 -3.46 -14.12 -10.54
C ASP A 23 -3.21 -14.40 -9.05
N ARG A 24 -4.24 -14.85 -8.32
CA ARG A 24 -4.13 -15.03 -6.86
C ARG A 24 -3.24 -16.22 -6.50
N ASP A 25 -3.27 -17.28 -7.28
CA ASP A 25 -2.51 -18.51 -7.01
C ASP A 25 -1.02 -18.26 -7.25
N GLN A 26 -0.68 -17.50 -8.28
CA GLN A 26 0.70 -17.11 -8.56
C GLN A 26 1.26 -16.08 -7.55
N ALA A 27 0.39 -15.23 -6.98
CA ALA A 27 0.82 -14.15 -6.10
C ALA A 27 1.49 -14.65 -4.82
N HIS A 28 1.08 -15.80 -4.30
CA HIS A 28 1.72 -16.42 -3.14
C HIS A 28 3.17 -16.76 -3.44
N GLY A 29 3.45 -17.51 -4.52
CA GLY A 29 4.81 -17.88 -4.91
C GLY A 29 5.67 -16.67 -5.25
N GLN A 30 5.10 -15.67 -5.94
CA GLN A 30 5.81 -14.44 -6.26
C GLN A 30 6.16 -13.63 -5.01
N ALA A 31 5.24 -13.50 -4.05
CA ALA A 31 5.50 -12.83 -2.78
C ALA A 31 6.64 -13.49 -2.00
N GLU A 32 6.59 -14.81 -1.83
CA GLU A 32 7.65 -15.58 -1.16
C GLU A 32 9.01 -15.38 -1.84
N SER A 33 9.06 -15.44 -3.17
CA SER A 33 10.28 -15.22 -3.95
C SER A 33 10.86 -13.82 -3.75
N LEU A 34 10.03 -12.78 -3.73
CA LEU A 34 10.48 -11.40 -3.52
C LEU A 34 11.01 -11.21 -2.10
N LEU A 35 10.28 -11.70 -1.09
CA LEU A 35 10.69 -11.59 0.31
C LEU A 35 12.01 -12.33 0.56
N ASN A 36 12.21 -13.50 -0.05
CA ASN A 36 13.48 -14.23 0.04
C ASN A 36 14.63 -13.53 -0.68
N LYS A 37 14.39 -13.03 -1.90
CA LYS A 37 15.43 -12.38 -2.72
C LYS A 37 15.95 -11.11 -2.05
N TYR A 38 15.06 -10.27 -1.53
CA TYR A 38 15.43 -8.93 -1.04
C TYR A 38 15.56 -8.84 0.49
N SER A 39 14.95 -9.76 1.24
CA SER A 39 14.94 -9.72 2.72
C SER A 39 14.69 -8.32 3.30
N PRO A 40 13.59 -7.64 2.91
CA PRO A 40 13.41 -6.23 3.22
C PRO A 40 13.14 -6.00 4.71
N SER A 41 13.70 -4.94 5.28
CA SER A 41 13.37 -4.50 6.66
C SER A 41 11.96 -3.90 6.76
N ALA A 42 11.46 -3.32 5.66
CA ALA A 42 10.14 -2.72 5.59
C ALA A 42 9.58 -2.77 4.16
N ILE A 43 8.25 -2.77 4.05
CA ILE A 43 7.51 -2.65 2.79
C ILE A 43 6.48 -1.52 2.95
N VAL A 44 6.42 -0.63 1.97
CA VAL A 44 5.52 0.53 1.98
C VAL A 44 4.51 0.41 0.84
N PHE A 45 3.23 0.46 1.18
CA PHE A 45 2.12 0.48 0.23
C PHE A 45 1.53 1.88 0.16
N ILE A 46 1.57 2.48 -1.03
CA ILE A 46 1.02 3.81 -1.29
C ILE A 46 -0.13 3.65 -2.27
N GLU A 47 -1.36 3.97 -1.82
CA GLU A 47 -2.55 3.98 -2.67
C GLU A 47 -2.74 2.65 -3.44
N LYS A 48 -2.46 1.51 -2.78
CA LYS A 48 -2.61 0.19 -3.39
C LYS A 48 -3.86 -0.47 -2.89
N VAL A 49 -4.84 -0.66 -3.77
CA VAL A 49 -6.09 -1.36 -3.46
C VAL A 49 -5.78 -2.76 -2.92
N GLY A 50 -6.34 -3.09 -1.76
CA GLY A 50 -6.29 -4.43 -1.18
C GLY A 50 -7.62 -5.16 -1.29
N ALA A 51 -7.60 -6.48 -1.09
CA ALA A 51 -8.81 -7.27 -1.10
C ALA A 51 -9.70 -6.94 0.11
N ASN A 52 -11.01 -6.99 -0.07
CA ASN A 52 -11.98 -7.05 1.02
C ASN A 52 -12.04 -8.46 1.64
N ILE A 53 -12.92 -8.67 2.62
CA ILE A 53 -13.12 -9.96 3.29
C ILE A 53 -13.54 -11.12 2.35
N LYS A 54 -14.03 -10.80 1.14
CA LYS A 54 -14.40 -11.79 0.10
C LYS A 54 -13.28 -12.06 -0.89
N GLY A 55 -12.09 -11.47 -0.72
CA GLY A 55 -10.98 -11.61 -1.66
C GLY A 55 -11.10 -10.71 -2.90
N GLU A 56 -12.02 -9.74 -2.89
CA GLU A 56 -12.39 -8.92 -4.04
C GLU A 56 -11.92 -7.46 -3.87
N TYR A 57 -11.52 -6.82 -4.97
CA TYR A 57 -10.94 -5.48 -5.01
C TYR A 57 -11.96 -4.51 -5.58
N HIS A 58 -12.07 -3.33 -4.98
CA HIS A 58 -13.12 -2.39 -5.33
C HIS A 58 -12.60 -0.97 -5.52
N THR A 59 -13.25 -0.21 -6.40
CA THR A 59 -13.13 1.25 -6.38
C THR A 59 -13.94 1.83 -5.22
N MET A 60 -13.72 3.12 -4.91
CA MET A 60 -14.53 3.87 -3.95
C MET A 60 -16.02 3.97 -4.33
N LYS A 61 -16.41 3.63 -5.56
CA LYS A 61 -17.82 3.56 -6.01
C LYS A 61 -18.43 2.16 -5.81
N GLY A 62 -17.75 1.25 -5.12
CA GLY A 62 -18.21 -0.12 -4.89
C GLY A 62 -18.13 -1.03 -6.11
N LEU A 63 -17.47 -0.60 -7.20
CA LEU A 63 -17.33 -1.38 -8.43
C LEU A 63 -16.18 -2.40 -8.27
N ASN A 64 -16.44 -3.65 -8.61
CA ASN A 64 -15.43 -4.70 -8.60
C ASN A 64 -14.39 -4.46 -9.71
N VAL A 65 -13.12 -4.49 -9.33
CA VAL A 65 -11.96 -4.29 -10.22
C VAL A 65 -10.90 -5.39 -10.05
N SER A 66 -11.29 -6.52 -9.45
CA SER A 66 -10.40 -7.65 -9.13
C SER A 66 -9.63 -8.17 -10.33
N LYS A 67 -10.25 -8.23 -11.51
CA LYS A 67 -9.59 -8.70 -12.75
C LYS A 67 -8.40 -7.82 -13.17
N ASN A 68 -8.40 -6.55 -12.79
CA ASN A 68 -7.43 -5.57 -13.28
C ASN A 68 -6.34 -5.22 -12.27
N HIS A 69 -6.48 -5.63 -11.00
CA HIS A 69 -5.55 -5.29 -9.93
C HIS A 69 -4.57 -6.42 -9.64
N ALA A 70 -3.30 -6.05 -9.42
CA ALA A 70 -2.30 -6.96 -8.89
C ALA A 70 -2.69 -7.39 -7.47
N LYS A 71 -2.45 -8.65 -7.12
CA LYS A 71 -2.82 -9.22 -5.81
C LYS A 71 -1.76 -8.93 -4.75
N ILE A 72 -1.31 -7.68 -4.71
CA ILE A 72 -0.13 -7.21 -3.95
C ILE A 72 -0.35 -7.22 -2.44
N ASP A 73 -1.61 -7.20 -1.98
CA ASP A 73 -1.99 -7.45 -0.60
C ASP A 73 -1.46 -8.78 -0.06
N ILE A 74 -1.27 -9.79 -0.91
CA ILE A 74 -0.65 -11.05 -0.52
C ILE A 74 0.80 -10.85 -0.08
N LEU A 75 1.55 -9.94 -0.72
CA LEU A 75 2.90 -9.57 -0.28
C LEU A 75 2.87 -8.94 1.12
N ALA A 76 1.87 -8.12 1.43
CA ALA A 76 1.71 -7.52 2.75
C ALA A 76 1.45 -8.60 3.81
N LEU A 77 0.50 -9.51 3.55
CA LEU A 77 0.17 -10.61 4.47
C LEU A 77 1.41 -11.48 4.76
N LYS A 78 2.15 -11.86 3.71
CA LYS A 78 3.39 -12.64 3.85
C LYS A 78 4.50 -11.90 4.57
N ALA A 79 4.62 -10.59 4.38
CA ALA A 79 5.56 -9.78 5.13
C ALA A 79 5.21 -9.73 6.63
N ILE A 80 3.92 -9.60 6.97
CA ILE A 80 3.43 -9.62 8.35
C ILE A 80 3.69 -10.97 9.01
N GLU A 81 3.43 -12.09 8.32
CA GLU A 81 3.76 -13.44 8.79
C GLU A 81 5.25 -13.58 9.17
N ARG A 82 6.13 -12.84 8.48
CA ARG A 82 7.58 -12.82 8.71
C ARG A 82 8.04 -11.71 9.66
N SER A 83 7.13 -11.01 10.33
CA SER A 83 7.44 -9.87 11.20
C SER A 83 8.21 -8.73 10.49
N ILE A 84 8.05 -8.60 9.18
CA ILE A 84 8.58 -7.47 8.41
C ILE A 84 7.63 -6.27 8.59
N ALA A 85 8.20 -5.07 8.77
CA ALA A 85 7.38 -3.87 8.92
C ALA A 85 6.59 -3.59 7.64
N VAL A 86 5.26 -3.50 7.76
CA VAL A 86 4.36 -3.14 6.65
C VAL A 86 3.75 -1.79 6.96
N ILE A 87 4.02 -0.81 6.10
CA ILE A 87 3.51 0.55 6.23
C ILE A 87 2.45 0.76 5.14
N GLY A 88 1.21 1.00 5.55
CA GLY A 88 0.12 1.36 4.66
C GLY A 88 -0.08 2.87 4.62
N ILE A 89 -0.29 3.43 3.43
CA ILE A 89 -0.67 4.83 3.22
C ILE A 89 -1.89 4.83 2.30
N GLY A 90 -3.01 5.35 2.82
CA GLY A 90 -4.29 5.38 2.12
C GLY A 90 -5.14 6.60 2.50
N ASP A 91 -6.17 6.85 1.70
CA ASP A 91 -7.10 7.96 1.88
C ASP A 91 -8.59 7.57 1.75
N GLY A 92 -8.90 6.37 1.24
CA GLY A 92 -10.26 5.89 0.99
C GLY A 92 -10.78 4.82 1.95
N GLY A 93 -9.94 3.87 2.34
CA GLY A 93 -10.30 2.70 3.17
C GLY A 93 -10.30 1.36 2.42
N ASN A 94 -10.08 1.35 1.11
CA ASN A 94 -9.98 0.16 0.26
C ASN A 94 -8.52 -0.25 -0.04
N GLU A 95 -7.55 0.43 0.55
CA GLU A 95 -6.11 0.24 0.32
C GLU A 95 -5.47 -0.70 1.34
N VAL A 96 -4.39 -1.36 0.93
CA VAL A 96 -3.56 -2.22 1.77
C VAL A 96 -3.11 -1.47 3.02
N GLY A 97 -3.39 -2.06 4.17
CA GLY A 97 -3.13 -1.48 5.48
C GLY A 97 -4.39 -0.94 6.15
N MET A 98 -5.40 -0.52 5.39
CA MET A 98 -6.68 -0.03 5.95
C MET A 98 -7.47 -1.11 6.69
N GLY A 99 -7.06 -2.39 6.61
CA GLY A 99 -7.61 -3.48 7.42
C GLY A 99 -7.52 -3.22 8.94
N VAL A 100 -6.56 -2.43 9.42
CA VAL A 100 -6.51 -2.03 10.85
C VAL A 100 -7.68 -1.12 11.26
N LEU A 101 -8.36 -0.50 10.28
CA LEU A 101 -9.54 0.34 10.45
C LEU A 101 -10.78 -0.25 9.75
N GLU A 102 -10.77 -1.54 9.40
CA GLU A 102 -11.84 -2.17 8.60
C GLU A 102 -13.23 -1.84 9.15
N ASP A 103 -13.43 -2.01 10.45
CA ASP A 103 -14.66 -1.70 11.17
C ASP A 103 -15.13 -0.24 11.00
N VAL A 104 -14.19 0.71 11.03
CA VAL A 104 -14.48 2.12 10.85
C VAL A 104 -14.87 2.39 9.40
N VAL A 105 -14.11 1.85 8.45
CA VAL A 105 -14.37 1.97 7.01
C VAL A 105 -15.76 1.42 6.69
N ARG A 106 -16.08 0.22 7.18
CA ARG A 106 -17.39 -0.41 6.94
C ARG A 106 -18.56 0.45 7.42
N ARG A 107 -18.41 1.13 8.57
CA ARG A 107 -19.46 1.96 9.17
C ARG A 107 -19.55 3.37 8.58
N LYS A 108 -18.44 3.95 8.12
CA LYS A 108 -18.34 5.39 7.85
C LYS A 108 -18.10 5.74 6.39
N VAL A 109 -17.58 4.81 5.59
CA VAL A 109 -17.25 5.06 4.19
C VAL A 109 -18.38 4.55 3.30
N PRO A 110 -18.84 5.32 2.29
CA PRO A 110 -19.79 4.84 1.30
C PRO A 110 -19.34 3.52 0.67
N TYR A 111 -20.27 2.57 0.55
CA TYR A 111 -19.99 1.20 0.10
C TYR A 111 -19.03 0.39 0.99
N GLY A 112 -18.63 0.92 2.15
CA GLY A 112 -17.72 0.26 3.09
C GLY A 112 -18.23 -1.11 3.53
N ASN A 113 -19.49 -1.17 3.99
CA ASN A 113 -20.14 -2.40 4.43
C ASN A 113 -20.63 -3.29 3.28
N GLU A 114 -21.18 -2.69 2.22
CA GLU A 114 -21.77 -3.41 1.08
C GLU A 114 -21.45 -2.69 -0.24
N CYS A 115 -20.86 -3.41 -1.18
CA CYS A 115 -20.50 -2.92 -2.51
C CYS A 115 -21.65 -3.08 -3.52
N THR A 116 -21.51 -2.47 -4.70
CA THR A 116 -22.53 -2.55 -5.75
C THR A 116 -22.47 -3.85 -6.56
N CYS A 117 -21.35 -4.58 -6.49
CA CYS A 117 -21.19 -5.85 -7.19
C CYS A 117 -21.83 -7.04 -6.44
N PRO A 118 -22.01 -8.20 -7.11
CA PRO A 118 -22.62 -9.39 -6.51
C PRO A 118 -21.91 -9.97 -5.28
N CYS A 119 -20.64 -9.62 -5.00
CA CYS A 119 -19.93 -10.19 -3.83
C CYS A 119 -20.49 -9.66 -2.49
N LYS A 120 -21.14 -8.48 -2.50
CA LYS A 120 -21.75 -7.82 -1.33
C LYS A 120 -20.84 -7.66 -0.12
N GLY A 121 -19.52 -7.80 -0.29
CA GLY A 121 -18.54 -7.75 0.80
C GLY A 121 -18.12 -6.34 1.23
N GLY A 122 -18.53 -5.30 0.49
CA GLY A 122 -18.09 -3.93 0.75
C GLY A 122 -16.71 -3.63 0.18
N ILE A 123 -16.30 -2.37 0.29
CA ILE A 123 -14.98 -1.90 -0.22
C ILE A 123 -13.88 -1.93 0.83
N ALA A 124 -14.22 -2.12 2.10
CA ALA A 124 -13.24 -2.07 3.18
C ALA A 124 -12.14 -3.11 2.93
N CYS A 125 -10.89 -2.65 2.88
CA CYS A 125 -9.76 -3.56 2.78
C CYS A 125 -9.69 -4.42 4.04
N HIS A 126 -9.40 -5.70 3.86
CA HIS A 126 -9.20 -6.64 4.96
C HIS A 126 -7.72 -6.76 5.36
N THR A 127 -6.80 -6.34 4.51
CA THR A 127 -5.36 -6.52 4.74
C THR A 127 -4.84 -5.48 5.74
N PRO A 128 -4.31 -5.90 6.90
CA PRO A 128 -3.78 -4.97 7.90
C PRO A 128 -2.35 -4.53 7.55
N CYS A 129 -1.78 -3.69 8.40
CA CYS A 129 -0.37 -3.29 8.36
C CYS A 129 0.15 -3.10 9.80
N SER A 130 1.47 -3.00 9.96
CA SER A 130 2.06 -2.68 11.28
C SER A 130 1.95 -1.19 11.61
N SER A 131 1.97 -0.31 10.59
CA SER A 131 1.78 1.13 10.76
C SER A 131 0.92 1.68 9.63
N LEU A 132 -0.10 2.47 9.97
CA LEU A 132 -0.99 3.11 9.00
C LEU A 132 -0.83 4.62 9.05
N ILE A 133 -0.70 5.25 7.87
CA ILE A 133 -0.83 6.69 7.70
C ILE A 133 -2.11 6.95 6.90
N VAL A 134 -3.08 7.58 7.55
CA VAL A 134 -4.29 8.07 6.89
C VAL A 134 -4.10 9.55 6.58
N SER A 135 -4.40 9.94 5.35
CA SER A 135 -4.30 11.34 4.90
C SER A 135 -5.41 11.65 3.90
N THR A 136 -5.63 12.93 3.60
CA THR A 136 -6.64 13.34 2.59
C THR A 136 -6.22 12.99 1.16
N THR A 137 -4.92 12.82 0.92
CA THR A 137 -4.38 12.22 -0.31
C THR A 137 -3.18 11.37 0.05
N SER A 138 -3.09 10.15 -0.48
CA SER A 138 -1.96 9.25 -0.19
C SER A 138 -0.59 9.85 -0.56
N ASN A 139 -0.54 10.80 -1.50
CA ASN A 139 0.68 11.55 -1.80
C ASN A 139 1.14 12.40 -0.59
N TRP A 140 0.23 13.12 0.07
CA TRP A 140 0.59 13.92 1.25
C TRP A 140 1.00 13.04 2.43
N GLY A 141 0.33 11.91 2.65
CA GLY A 141 0.76 10.91 3.63
C GLY A 141 2.18 10.41 3.36
N THR A 142 2.51 10.20 2.09
CA THR A 142 3.88 9.83 1.67
C THR A 142 4.88 10.94 1.96
N TYR A 143 4.54 12.21 1.68
CA TYR A 143 5.43 13.34 2.00
C TYR A 143 5.65 13.50 3.50
N ILE A 144 4.63 13.25 4.33
CA ILE A 144 4.76 13.25 5.79
C ILE A 144 5.74 12.16 6.25
N LEU A 145 5.64 10.96 5.69
CA LEU A 145 6.59 9.88 5.99
C LEU A 145 8.02 10.28 5.61
N ILE A 146 8.22 10.80 4.40
CA ILE A 146 9.53 11.26 3.93
C ILE A 146 10.08 12.37 4.83
N ALA A 147 9.24 13.34 5.21
CA ALA A 147 9.64 14.44 6.10
C ALA A 147 10.06 13.92 7.48
N GLY A 148 9.27 13.02 8.08
CA GLY A 148 9.59 12.40 9.36
C GLY A 148 10.91 11.62 9.32
N LEU A 149 11.10 10.80 8.28
CA LEU A 149 12.36 10.07 8.07
C LEU A 149 13.55 11.01 7.86
N SER A 150 13.36 12.12 7.14
CA SER A 150 14.41 13.12 6.90
C SER A 150 14.84 13.82 8.19
N ILE A 151 13.88 14.14 9.08
CA ILE A 151 14.17 14.70 10.41
C ILE A 151 14.96 13.71 11.26
N ILE A 152 14.50 12.45 11.34
CA ILE A 152 15.16 11.40 12.13
C ILE A 152 16.58 11.13 11.60
N ALA A 153 16.75 11.06 10.28
CA ALA A 153 18.04 10.86 9.65
C ALA A 153 18.96 12.09 9.72
N LYS A 154 18.50 13.21 10.32
CA LYS A 154 19.19 14.52 10.32
C LYS A 154 19.56 15.00 8.90
N LYS A 155 18.74 14.64 7.92
CA LYS A 155 18.86 15.00 6.50
C LYS A 155 17.79 16.02 6.11
N VAL A 156 17.57 17.02 6.97
CA VAL A 156 16.63 18.11 6.68
C VAL A 156 17.37 19.14 5.82
N SER A 157 16.98 19.26 4.55
CA SER A 157 17.36 20.40 3.73
C SER A 157 16.30 21.48 3.88
N THR A 158 16.68 22.66 4.35
CA THR A 158 15.80 23.83 4.42
C THR A 158 15.77 24.64 3.11
N THR A 159 16.44 24.15 2.07
CA THR A 159 16.55 24.84 0.79
C THR A 159 15.57 24.23 -0.20
N LEU A 160 14.51 24.98 -0.53
CA LEU A 160 13.67 24.74 -1.69
C LEU A 160 14.44 25.26 -2.91
N THR A 161 15.19 24.41 -3.59
CA THR A 161 15.84 24.73 -4.88
C THR A 161 15.16 23.97 -6.00
#